data_AF-A0A7V6G654-F1
#
_entry.id   AF-A0A7V6G654-F1
#
_cell.length_a   1.000
_cell.length_b   1.000
_cell.length_c   1.000
_cell.angle_alpha   90.00
_cell.angle_beta   90.00
_cell.angle_gamma   90.00
#
_symmetry.space_group_name_H-M   'P 1'
#
loop_
_entity.id
_entity.type
_entity.pdbx_description
1 polymer ?
#
loop_
_entity_poly.entity_id
_entity_poly.type
_entity_poly.pdbx_seq_one_letter_code
_entity_poly.pdbx_strand_id
1 'polypeptide(L)'
;MKAKLYLSLVLLFALSFSLQAQRFADDILLHECDSEYRIEPQISVADNGWIYVMMNKYSESSAETRIYRSTDGGVTFQQIMYQVIPAGNTQGGRDFVVTGNSESNIKIWYVYADNNTATGNANVYLMKMDADGSNGTTAYSYSVDQTVNHDVAISTNARSPHDTWLPFTIGFAASSNYNDTGYIDYVFSIDGGATFN
;
A
#
# COMPACT_ATOMS: atom_id res chain seq x y z
N MET A 1 -49.50 -23.23 23.78
CA MET A 1 -49.36 -22.31 22.61
C MET A 1 -48.10 -21.45 22.70
N LYS A 2 -47.86 -20.75 23.84
CA LYS A 2 -46.66 -19.90 24.04
C LYS A 2 -45.30 -20.61 23.87
N ALA A 3 -45.12 -21.81 24.43
CA ALA A 3 -43.85 -22.55 24.32
C ALA A 3 -43.47 -22.93 22.87
N LYS A 4 -44.45 -23.24 22.02
CA LYS A 4 -44.22 -23.52 20.59
C LYS A 4 -43.80 -22.25 19.83
N LEU A 5 -44.39 -21.10 20.19
CA LEU A 5 -44.04 -19.80 19.62
C LEU A 5 -42.60 -19.38 19.97
N TYR A 6 -42.17 -19.58 21.22
CA TYR A 6 -40.79 -19.29 21.65
C TYR A 6 -39.77 -20.19 20.96
N LEU A 7 -40.06 -21.49 20.81
CA LEU A 7 -39.20 -22.41 20.09
C LEU A 7 -39.06 -22.03 18.61
N SER A 8 -40.16 -21.62 17.96
CA SER A 8 -40.14 -21.11 16.59
C SER A 8 -39.32 -19.83 16.45
N LEU A 9 -39.41 -18.90 17.42
CA LEU A 9 -38.61 -17.66 17.41
C LEU A 9 -37.12 -17.95 17.55
N VAL A 10 -36.74 -18.84 18.47
CA VAL A 10 -35.33 -19.24 18.71
C VAL A 10 -34.73 -19.92 17.48
N LEU A 11 -35.49 -20.81 16.82
CA LEU A 11 -35.07 -21.44 15.56
C LEU A 11 -34.90 -20.41 14.43
N LEU A 12 -35.81 -19.43 14.32
CA LEU A 12 -35.71 -18.37 13.30
C LEU A 12 -34.46 -17.51 13.50
N PHE A 13 -34.16 -17.13 14.75
CA PHE A 13 -32.95 -16.40 15.09
C PHE A 13 -31.69 -17.24 14.81
N ALA A 14 -31.62 -18.48 15.28
CA ALA A 14 -30.46 -19.36 15.07
C ALA A 14 -30.16 -19.62 13.58
N LEU A 15 -31.20 -19.80 12.76
CA LEU A 15 -31.04 -19.97 11.30
C LEU A 15 -30.59 -18.68 10.62
N SER A 16 -31.08 -17.51 11.06
CA SER A 16 -30.67 -16.22 10.50
C SER A 16 -29.20 -15.85 10.79
N PHE A 17 -28.64 -16.23 11.94
CA PHE A 17 -27.22 -16.02 12.26
C PHE A 17 -26.29 -16.91 11.42
N SER A 18 -26.71 -18.13 11.08
CA SER A 18 -25.89 -19.05 10.26
C SER A 18 -25.76 -18.61 8.79
N LEU A 19 -26.76 -17.91 8.25
CA LEU A 19 -26.75 -17.38 6.87
C LEU A 19 -25.90 -16.11 6.71
N GLN A 20 -25.53 -15.46 7.82
CA GLN A 20 -24.64 -14.29 7.85
C GLN A 20 -23.22 -14.63 8.29
N ALA A 21 -22.89 -15.92 8.50
CA ALA A 21 -21.51 -16.32 8.71
C ALA A 21 -20.70 -15.91 7.46
N GLN A 22 -19.70 -15.06 7.65
CA GLN A 22 -18.80 -14.61 6.59
C GLN A 22 -18.16 -15.83 5.93
N ARG A 23 -18.59 -16.13 4.70
CA ARG A 23 -17.96 -17.16 3.88
C ARG A 23 -16.83 -16.49 3.13
N PHE A 24 -15.60 -16.86 3.47
CA PHE A 24 -14.45 -16.54 2.65
C PHE A 24 -14.49 -17.41 1.39
N ALA A 25 -14.12 -16.84 0.25
CA ALA A 25 -13.84 -17.61 -0.96
C ALA A 25 -12.54 -18.41 -0.78
N ASP A 26 -12.17 -19.19 -1.78
CA ASP A 26 -10.87 -19.86 -1.81
C ASP A 26 -9.72 -18.84 -1.74
N ASP A 27 -8.59 -19.26 -1.19
CA ASP A 27 -7.39 -18.42 -1.11
C ASP A 27 -6.91 -18.01 -2.50
N ILE A 28 -6.52 -16.74 -2.63
CA ILE A 28 -5.95 -16.20 -3.88
C ILE A 28 -4.44 -16.09 -3.71
N LEU A 29 -3.71 -16.89 -4.49
CA LEU A 29 -2.26 -16.82 -4.58
C LEU A 29 -1.86 -15.83 -5.66
N LEU A 30 -1.27 -14.70 -5.27
CA LEU A 30 -0.77 -13.69 -6.21
C LEU A 30 0.66 -13.96 -6.67
N HIS A 31 1.49 -14.51 -5.78
CA HIS A 31 2.89 -14.78 -6.05
C HIS A 31 3.46 -15.86 -5.14
N GLU A 32 4.27 -16.75 -5.70
CA GLU A 32 5.13 -17.65 -4.93
C GLU A 32 6.51 -17.03 -4.81
N CYS A 33 7.01 -16.94 -3.59
CA CYS A 33 8.37 -16.49 -3.32
C CYS A 33 9.23 -17.69 -2.92
N ASP A 34 10.47 -17.71 -3.40
CA ASP A 34 11.50 -18.59 -2.85
C ASP A 34 11.74 -18.28 -1.36
N SER A 35 12.35 -19.24 -0.65
CA SER A 35 12.55 -19.17 0.81
C SER A 35 13.31 -17.91 1.23
N GLU A 36 12.63 -16.94 1.86
CA GLU A 36 13.22 -15.77 2.53
C GLU A 36 12.28 -15.16 3.59
N TYR A 37 12.83 -14.26 4.42
CA TYR A 37 12.45 -14.15 5.84
C TYR A 37 11.20 -13.29 6.15
N ARG A 38 10.73 -12.43 5.24
CA ARG A 38 9.54 -11.60 5.51
C ARG A 38 8.89 -11.10 4.22
N ILE A 39 7.60 -11.35 4.10
CA ILE A 39 6.74 -10.77 3.06
C ILE A 39 5.70 -9.91 3.75
N GLU A 40 5.57 -8.67 3.33
CA GLU A 40 4.64 -7.71 3.91
C GLU A 40 3.67 -7.24 2.83
N PRO A 41 2.53 -7.91 2.68
CA PRO A 41 1.51 -7.46 1.74
C PRO A 41 0.75 -6.28 2.32
N GLN A 42 0.44 -5.32 1.46
CA GLN A 42 -0.44 -4.20 1.77
C GLN A 42 -1.54 -4.11 0.73
N ILE A 43 -2.72 -3.66 1.14
CA ILE A 43 -3.88 -3.54 0.27
C ILE A 43 -4.37 -2.09 0.31
N SER A 44 -4.62 -1.53 -0.87
CA SER A 44 -5.32 -0.27 -1.03
C SER A 44 -6.40 -0.41 -2.09
N VAL A 45 -7.57 0.20 -1.84
CA VAL A 45 -8.76 0.05 -2.68
C VAL A 45 -9.16 1.43 -3.18
N ALA A 46 -9.32 1.57 -4.50
CA ALA A 46 -9.87 2.77 -5.13
C ALA A 46 -11.40 2.81 -4.95
N ASP A 47 -12.02 3.98 -5.08
CA ASP A 47 -13.45 4.12 -4.76
C ASP A 47 -14.39 3.45 -5.77
N ASN A 48 -13.91 3.07 -6.95
CA ASN A 48 -14.65 2.19 -7.88
C ASN A 48 -14.58 0.70 -7.52
N GLY A 49 -13.92 0.35 -6.41
CA GLY A 49 -13.74 -1.02 -5.96
C GLY A 49 -12.56 -1.76 -6.60
N TRP A 50 -11.72 -1.10 -7.40
CA TRP A 50 -10.47 -1.71 -7.86
C TRP A 50 -9.53 -1.93 -6.69
N ILE A 51 -9.02 -3.15 -6.58
CA ILE A 51 -8.19 -3.61 -5.46
C ILE A 51 -6.75 -3.65 -5.91
N TYR A 52 -5.87 -3.02 -5.17
CA TYR A 52 -4.44 -3.07 -5.38
C TYR A 52 -3.78 -3.78 -4.21
N VAL A 53 -2.83 -4.64 -4.50
CA VAL A 53 -2.05 -5.37 -3.49
C VAL A 53 -0.58 -5.18 -3.79
N MET A 54 0.12 -4.49 -2.90
CA MET A 54 1.58 -4.45 -2.93
C MET A 54 2.11 -5.66 -2.17
N MET A 55 3.02 -6.40 -2.79
CA MET A 55 3.83 -7.41 -2.14
C MET A 55 5.23 -6.85 -1.98
N ASN A 56 5.73 -6.83 -0.75
CA ASN A 56 7.09 -6.44 -0.46
C ASN A 56 7.87 -7.60 0.15
N LYS A 57 8.93 -8.05 -0.53
CA LYS A 57 9.83 -9.10 -0.06
C LYS A 57 11.09 -8.44 0.50
N TYR A 58 11.24 -8.51 1.82
CA TYR A 58 12.46 -8.07 2.50
C TYR A 58 13.49 -9.18 2.42
N SER A 59 14.66 -8.85 1.87
CA SER A 59 15.73 -9.79 1.63
C SER A 59 17.06 -9.07 1.48
N GLU A 60 18.14 -9.68 1.97
CA GLU A 60 19.49 -9.16 1.74
C GLU A 60 20.02 -9.46 0.33
N SER A 61 19.43 -10.42 -0.38
CA SER A 61 19.97 -10.96 -1.63
C SER A 61 19.01 -10.90 -2.83
N SER A 62 17.71 -10.81 -2.57
CA SER A 62 16.65 -10.99 -3.55
C SER A 62 15.41 -10.15 -3.22
N ALA A 63 15.62 -8.94 -2.67
CA ALA A 63 14.53 -8.03 -2.30
C ALA A 63 13.82 -7.50 -3.55
N GLU A 64 12.50 -7.57 -3.52
CA GLU A 64 11.65 -7.15 -4.60
C GLU A 64 10.32 -6.59 -4.09
N THR A 65 9.76 -5.71 -4.90
CA THR A 65 8.44 -5.13 -4.69
C THR A 65 7.60 -5.35 -5.93
N ARG A 66 6.37 -5.83 -5.74
CA ARG A 66 5.38 -6.03 -6.81
C ARG A 66 4.09 -5.33 -6.44
N ILE A 67 3.37 -4.82 -7.44
CA ILE A 67 1.99 -4.35 -7.26
C ILE A 67 1.10 -5.13 -8.20
N TYR A 68 0.04 -5.70 -7.64
CA TYR A 68 -1.03 -6.39 -8.35
C TYR A 68 -2.30 -5.55 -8.32
N ARG A 69 -3.12 -5.66 -9.36
CA ARG A 69 -4.41 -4.97 -9.47
C ARG A 69 -5.50 -5.95 -9.87
N SER A 70 -6.64 -5.87 -9.21
CA SER A 70 -7.91 -6.46 -9.62
C SER A 70 -8.90 -5.37 -10.02
N THR A 71 -9.58 -5.58 -11.14
CA THR A 71 -10.66 -4.71 -11.66
C THR A 71 -12.03 -5.38 -11.62
N ASP A 72 -12.11 -6.61 -11.10
CA ASP A 72 -13.29 -7.48 -11.07
C ASP A 72 -13.72 -7.87 -9.65
N GLY A 73 -13.40 -7.02 -8.66
CA GLY A 73 -13.80 -7.22 -7.27
C GLY A 73 -12.96 -8.26 -6.52
N GLY A 74 -11.73 -8.49 -6.98
CA GLY A 74 -10.79 -9.43 -6.37
C GLY A 74 -10.89 -10.84 -6.91
N VAL A 75 -11.52 -11.07 -8.08
CA VAL A 75 -11.60 -12.41 -8.69
C VAL A 75 -10.30 -12.75 -9.41
N THR A 76 -9.75 -11.80 -10.17
CA THR A 76 -8.46 -11.94 -10.86
C THR A 76 -7.54 -10.76 -10.56
N PHE A 77 -6.24 -11.02 -10.58
CA PHE A 77 -5.21 -10.02 -10.34
C PHE A 77 -4.15 -10.04 -11.44
N GLN A 78 -3.77 -8.85 -11.91
CA GLN A 78 -2.70 -8.63 -12.87
C GLN A 78 -1.53 -7.94 -12.16
N GLN A 79 -0.31 -8.44 -12.33
CA GLN A 79 0.90 -7.71 -11.92
C GLN A 79 1.08 -6.48 -12.82
N ILE A 80 1.14 -5.30 -12.22
CA ILE A 80 1.28 -4.01 -12.91
C ILE A 80 2.61 -3.32 -12.60
N MET A 81 3.31 -3.73 -11.54
CA MET A 81 4.63 -3.21 -11.19
C MET A 81 5.52 -4.35 -10.70
N TYR A 82 6.80 -4.27 -11.04
CA TYR A 82 7.88 -5.09 -10.49
C TYR A 82 9.15 -4.25 -10.37
N GLN A 83 9.78 -4.30 -9.20
CA GLN A 83 11.03 -3.61 -8.92
C GLN A 83 11.92 -4.49 -8.04
N VAL A 84 13.20 -4.56 -8.38
CA VAL A 84 14.25 -5.13 -7.50
C VAL A 84 15.07 -4.00 -6.88
N ILE A 85 15.63 -4.26 -5.71
CA ILE A 85 16.54 -3.30 -5.10
C ILE A 85 17.85 -3.26 -5.91
N PRO A 86 18.34 -2.09 -6.31
CA PRO A 86 19.61 -1.97 -7.01
C PRO A 86 20.77 -2.54 -6.18
N ALA A 87 21.76 -3.14 -6.87
CA ALA A 87 22.96 -3.63 -6.21
C ALA A 87 23.66 -2.50 -5.43
N GLY A 88 24.08 -2.80 -4.20
CA GLY A 88 24.68 -1.82 -3.30
C GLY A 88 23.67 -1.05 -2.43
N ASN A 89 22.37 -1.27 -2.59
CA ASN A 89 21.34 -0.71 -1.71
C ASN A 89 20.72 -1.79 -0.81
N THR A 90 20.26 -1.36 0.36
CA THR A 90 19.36 -2.14 1.23
C THR A 90 18.02 -1.43 1.39
N GLN A 91 17.00 -2.20 1.71
CA GLN A 91 15.66 -1.68 1.95
C GLN A 91 15.55 -1.00 3.30
N GLY A 92 14.92 0.17 3.35
CA GLY A 92 14.31 0.70 4.57
C GLY A 92 12.88 0.18 4.67
N GLY A 93 11.94 0.81 3.96
CA GLY A 93 10.54 0.38 3.92
C GLY A 93 9.88 0.68 2.60
N ARG A 94 8.63 0.20 2.47
CA ARG A 94 7.72 0.43 1.33
C ARG A 94 6.32 0.60 1.87
N ASP A 95 5.58 1.56 1.33
CA ASP A 95 4.16 1.69 1.58
C ASP A 95 3.46 2.27 0.35
N PHE A 96 2.15 2.06 0.21
CA PHE A 96 1.40 2.63 -0.88
C PHE A 96 -0.07 2.91 -0.52
N VAL A 97 -0.63 3.93 -1.19
CA VAL A 97 -2.06 4.19 -1.20
C VAL A 97 -2.53 4.47 -2.61
N VAL A 98 -3.81 4.23 -2.84
CA VAL A 98 -4.47 4.52 -4.12
C VAL A 98 -5.54 5.57 -3.89
N THR A 99 -5.60 6.52 -4.81
CA THR A 99 -6.64 7.56 -4.85
C THR A 99 -7.35 7.54 -6.19
N GLY A 100 -8.61 7.94 -6.27
CA GLY A 100 -9.42 8.08 -7.49
C GLY A 100 -10.64 7.16 -7.52
N ASN A 101 -11.50 7.32 -8.52
CA ASN A 101 -12.72 6.53 -8.72
C ASN A 101 -12.98 6.11 -10.18
N SER A 102 -12.08 6.42 -11.10
CA SER A 102 -12.14 5.96 -12.48
C SER A 102 -10.73 5.69 -12.98
N GLU A 103 -10.59 4.82 -13.98
CA GLU A 103 -9.27 4.51 -14.55
C GLU A 103 -8.47 5.76 -14.93
N SER A 104 -9.14 6.80 -15.44
CA SER A 104 -8.52 8.06 -15.84
C SER A 104 -7.98 8.92 -14.70
N ASN A 105 -8.58 8.83 -13.49
CA ASN A 105 -8.19 9.66 -12.35
C ASN A 105 -7.58 8.86 -11.19
N ILE A 106 -7.55 7.53 -11.29
CA ILE A 106 -6.86 6.70 -10.31
C ILE A 106 -5.36 6.98 -10.39
N LYS A 107 -4.77 7.19 -9.22
CA LYS A 107 -3.33 7.34 -9.00
C LYS A 107 -2.87 6.39 -7.93
N ILE A 108 -1.76 5.72 -8.21
CA ILE A 108 -1.03 4.88 -7.26
C ILE A 108 0.09 5.74 -6.69
N TRP A 109 0.08 5.95 -5.39
CA TRP A 109 1.10 6.67 -4.65
C TRP A 109 1.94 5.65 -3.89
N TYR A 110 3.18 5.48 -4.30
CA TYR A 110 4.08 4.46 -3.77
C TYR A 110 5.28 5.15 -3.15
N VAL A 111 5.44 5.03 -1.84
CA VAL A 111 6.59 5.54 -1.11
C VAL A 111 7.58 4.41 -0.85
N TYR A 112 8.85 4.70 -1.03
CA TYR A 112 9.91 3.75 -0.73
C TYR A 112 11.17 4.44 -0.20
N ALA A 113 11.84 3.74 0.72
CA ALA A 113 13.11 4.17 1.30
C ALA A 113 14.22 3.16 1.03
N ASP A 114 15.35 3.64 0.50
CA ASP A 114 16.53 2.82 0.17
C ASP A 114 17.79 3.41 0.79
N ASN A 115 18.66 2.53 1.28
CA ASN A 115 19.92 2.89 1.90
C ASN A 115 21.09 2.45 1.02
N ASN A 116 21.88 3.40 0.53
CA ASN A 116 23.09 3.10 -0.22
C ASN A 116 24.20 2.68 0.73
N THR A 117 24.60 1.41 0.67
CA THR A 117 25.58 0.83 1.59
C THR A 117 27.02 1.27 1.29
N ALA A 118 27.30 1.75 0.08
CA ALA A 118 28.63 2.22 -0.30
C ALA A 118 28.87 3.68 0.14
N THR A 119 27.86 4.55 0.03
CA THR A 119 28.00 5.98 0.37
C THR A 119 27.48 6.31 1.77
N GLY A 120 26.60 5.48 2.32
CA GLY A 120 25.89 5.78 3.57
C GLY A 120 24.74 6.77 3.38
N ASN A 121 24.23 6.94 2.16
CA ASN A 121 23.10 7.84 1.88
C ASN A 121 21.79 7.08 2.00
N ALA A 122 20.85 7.62 2.77
CA ALA A 122 19.48 7.14 2.78
C ALA A 122 18.62 8.03 1.87
N ASN A 123 17.83 7.41 1.01
CA ASN A 123 17.00 8.07 0.03
C ASN A 123 15.54 7.67 0.26
N VAL A 124 14.63 8.63 0.13
CA VAL A 124 13.19 8.36 0.14
C VAL A 124 12.59 8.96 -1.12
N TYR A 125 11.70 8.19 -1.75
CA TYR A 125 11.01 8.57 -2.96
C TYR A 125 9.51 8.34 -2.78
N LEU A 126 8.73 9.30 -3.24
CA LEU A 126 7.30 9.16 -3.47
C LEU A 126 7.06 9.15 -4.98
N MET A 127 6.61 8.00 -5.48
CA MET A 127 6.21 7.82 -6.87
C MET A 127 4.71 8.04 -7.04
N LYS A 128 4.34 8.61 -8.18
CA LYS A 128 2.96 8.72 -8.67
C LYS A 128 2.86 7.99 -10.00
N MET A 129 1.94 7.04 -10.09
CA MET A 129 1.68 6.23 -11.29
C MET A 129 0.19 6.27 -11.64
N ASP A 130 -0.13 5.93 -12.89
CA ASP A 130 -1.49 5.74 -13.35
C ASP A 130 -2.10 4.43 -12.84
N ALA A 131 -3.40 4.23 -13.09
CA ALA A 131 -4.18 3.12 -12.58
C ALA A 131 -3.66 1.72 -12.97
N ASP A 132 -2.84 1.62 -14.00
CA ASP A 132 -2.21 0.40 -14.51
C ASP A 132 -0.71 0.32 -14.19
N GLY A 133 -0.19 1.20 -13.31
CA GLY A 133 1.23 1.27 -12.96
C GLY A 133 2.09 1.97 -14.01
N SER A 134 1.52 2.45 -15.12
CA SER A 134 2.25 3.19 -16.15
C SER A 134 2.50 4.66 -15.75
N ASN A 135 3.28 5.36 -16.57
CA ASN A 135 3.58 6.79 -16.43
C ASN A 135 4.11 7.19 -15.03
N GLY A 136 4.88 6.29 -14.42
CA GLY A 136 5.50 6.52 -13.11
C GLY A 136 6.44 7.72 -13.12
N THR A 137 6.17 8.67 -12.22
CA THR A 137 7.00 9.86 -12.01
C THR A 137 7.29 10.06 -10.52
N THR A 138 8.46 10.60 -10.21
CA THR A 138 8.79 10.99 -8.83
C THR A 138 8.03 12.26 -8.49
N ALA A 139 7.05 12.15 -7.59
CA ALA A 139 6.28 13.29 -7.08
C ALA A 139 7.07 14.06 -6.02
N TYR A 140 7.86 13.35 -5.21
CA TYR A 140 8.77 13.94 -4.23
C TYR A 140 9.93 13.00 -3.93
N SER A 141 11.08 13.56 -3.55
CA SER A 141 12.22 12.77 -3.08
C SER A 141 13.16 13.61 -2.23
N TYR A 142 13.88 12.97 -1.31
CA TYR A 142 15.00 13.57 -0.61
C TYR A 142 16.09 12.53 -0.33
N SER A 143 17.29 13.03 -0.04
CA SER A 143 18.46 12.23 0.31
C SER A 143 19.13 12.85 1.52
N VAL A 144 19.55 12.02 2.46
CA VAL A 144 20.28 12.43 3.66
C VAL A 144 21.54 11.57 3.79
N ASP A 145 22.67 12.23 4.00
CA ASP A 145 23.96 11.56 4.18
C ASP A 145 24.08 11.00 5.60
N GLN A 146 24.83 9.89 5.75
CA GLN A 146 25.21 9.29 7.02
C GLN A 146 24.03 8.89 7.93
N THR A 147 22.91 8.48 7.34
CA THR A 147 21.72 8.01 8.06
C THR A 147 21.24 6.69 7.47
N VAL A 148 20.32 6.02 8.16
CA VAL A 148 19.66 4.81 7.69
C VAL A 148 18.15 4.97 7.86
N ASN A 149 17.41 4.74 6.79
CA ASN A 149 15.95 4.61 6.81
C ASN A 149 15.56 3.19 7.21
N HIS A 150 14.60 3.04 8.12
CA HIS A 150 14.10 1.75 8.60
C HIS A 150 12.73 1.39 8.06
N ASP A 151 11.86 2.37 7.88
CA ASP A 151 10.51 2.13 7.39
C ASP A 151 9.85 3.41 6.88
N VAL A 152 8.79 3.26 6.09
CA VAL A 152 7.93 4.36 5.64
C VAL A 152 6.46 4.01 5.82
N ALA A 153 5.64 5.02 6.05
CA ALA A 153 4.18 4.87 6.07
C ALA A 153 3.52 6.01 5.30
N ILE A 154 2.50 5.74 4.48
CA ILE A 154 1.79 6.75 3.69
C ILE A 154 0.28 6.72 3.97
N SER A 155 -0.34 7.90 3.95
CA SER A 155 -1.77 8.03 4.14
C SER A 155 -2.34 9.21 3.34
N THR A 156 -3.65 9.14 3.08
CA THR A 156 -4.42 10.20 2.43
C THR A 156 -5.75 10.38 3.14
N ASN A 157 -6.26 11.62 3.20
CA ASN A 157 -7.58 11.90 3.74
C ASN A 157 -8.72 11.74 2.71
N ALA A 158 -8.38 11.59 1.43
CA ALA A 158 -9.36 11.36 0.36
C ALA A 158 -8.89 10.20 -0.52
N ARG A 159 -9.70 9.14 -0.55
CA ARG A 159 -9.51 7.99 -1.44
C ARG A 159 -10.09 8.20 -2.83
N SER A 160 -10.97 9.19 -3.04
CA SER A 160 -11.40 9.66 -4.36
C SER A 160 -11.42 11.17 -4.45
N PRO A 161 -10.27 11.78 -4.73
CA PRO A 161 -10.26 13.15 -5.19
C PRO A 161 -10.83 13.18 -6.60
N HIS A 162 -11.99 13.82 -6.75
CA HIS A 162 -12.44 14.29 -8.05
C HIS A 162 -11.43 15.34 -8.56
N ASP A 163 -11.25 15.50 -9.87
CA ASP A 163 -10.29 16.50 -10.43
C ASP A 163 -10.62 17.95 -9.99
N THR A 164 -11.82 18.18 -9.45
CA THR A 164 -12.27 19.46 -8.88
C THR A 164 -12.24 19.52 -7.36
N TRP A 165 -11.90 18.42 -6.67
CA TRP A 165 -11.79 18.29 -5.21
C TRP A 165 -10.39 18.60 -4.69
N LEU A 166 -9.63 19.43 -5.39
CA LEU A 166 -8.54 20.13 -4.73
C LEU A 166 -9.14 20.90 -3.55
N PRO A 167 -8.76 20.62 -2.29
CA PRO A 167 -7.52 19.96 -1.87
C PRO A 167 -7.72 18.68 -1.04
N PHE A 168 -7.32 17.51 -1.55
CA PHE A 168 -7.04 16.36 -0.68
C PHE A 168 -5.61 16.42 -0.15
N THR A 169 -5.41 15.83 1.03
CA THR A 169 -4.13 15.73 1.70
C THR A 169 -3.57 14.34 1.51
N ILE A 170 -2.31 14.25 1.11
CA ILE A 170 -1.53 13.02 1.11
C ILE A 170 -0.22 13.30 1.82
N GLY A 171 0.23 12.37 2.66
CA GLY A 171 1.49 12.53 3.35
C GLY A 171 2.07 11.19 3.74
N PHE A 172 3.39 11.17 3.90
CA PHE A 172 4.12 10.01 4.37
C PHE A 172 5.06 10.39 5.51
N ALA A 173 5.41 9.39 6.29
CA ALA A 173 6.42 9.45 7.32
C ALA A 173 7.55 8.48 6.97
N ALA A 174 8.79 8.85 7.27
CA ALA A 174 9.93 7.94 7.20
C ALA A 174 10.60 7.87 8.56
N SER A 175 10.91 6.66 9.02
CA SER A 175 11.67 6.45 10.24
C SER A 175 13.13 6.22 9.91
N SER A 176 14.00 6.94 10.61
CA SER A 176 15.44 6.94 10.32
C SER A 176 16.26 7.12 11.60
N ASN A 177 17.56 6.85 11.53
CA ASN A 177 18.48 7.16 12.62
C ASN A 177 19.81 7.73 12.14
N TYR A 178 20.31 8.72 12.88
CA TYR A 178 21.69 9.16 12.82
C TYR A 178 22.42 8.63 14.06
N ASN A 179 23.35 7.70 13.87
CA ASN A 179 23.98 6.96 14.98
C ASN A 179 22.91 6.38 15.93
N ASP A 180 22.96 6.71 17.22
CA ASP A 180 22.02 6.21 18.23
C ASP A 180 20.75 7.07 18.37
N THR A 181 20.56 8.09 17.53
CA THR A 181 19.40 9.00 17.61
C THR A 181 18.41 8.69 16.48
N GLY A 182 17.26 8.13 16.84
CA GLY A 182 16.14 7.93 15.92
C GLY A 182 15.28 9.19 15.75
N TYR A 183 14.74 9.39 14.56
CA TYR A 183 13.83 10.48 14.23
C TYR A 183 12.80 10.04 13.18
N ILE A 184 11.74 10.84 13.03
CA ILE A 184 10.72 10.66 12.00
C ILE A 184 10.65 11.91 11.15
N ASP A 185 10.85 11.77 9.84
CA ASP A 185 10.58 12.81 8.86
C ASP A 185 9.13 12.71 8.39
N TYR A 186 8.44 13.84 8.32
CA TYR A 186 7.07 13.93 7.81
C TYR A 186 7.04 14.83 6.58
N VAL A 187 6.45 14.33 5.50
CA VAL A 187 6.29 15.06 4.25
C VAL A 187 4.83 14.99 3.84
N PHE A 188 4.25 16.12 3.47
CA PHE A 188 2.84 16.16 3.11
C PHE A 188 2.54 17.19 2.02
N SER A 189 1.45 16.89 1.31
CA SER A 189 0.81 17.77 0.35
C SER A 189 -0.61 18.04 0.81
N ILE A 190 -1.04 19.28 0.70
CA ILE A 190 -2.44 19.71 0.92
C ILE A 190 -3.10 20.16 -0.38
N ASP A 191 -2.52 19.89 -1.54
CA ASP A 191 -3.00 20.34 -2.85
C ASP A 191 -3.13 19.18 -3.85
N GLY A 192 -3.48 18.00 -3.34
CA GLY A 192 -3.66 16.80 -4.14
C GLY A 192 -2.36 16.22 -4.70
N GLY A 193 -1.25 16.43 -4.00
CA GLY A 193 0.08 15.96 -4.38
C GLY A 193 0.71 16.76 -5.51
N ALA A 194 0.34 18.04 -5.66
CA ALA A 194 0.98 18.93 -6.64
C ALA A 194 2.26 19.56 -6.06
N THR A 195 2.25 19.93 -4.78
CA THR A 195 3.40 20.40 -4.03
C THR A 195 3.51 19.66 -2.68
N PHE A 196 4.75 19.44 -2.24
CA PHE A 196 5.06 18.75 -0.98
C PHE A 196 5.95 19.65 -0.12
N ASN A 197 5.70 19.61 1.19
CA ASN A 197 6.49 20.29 2.22
C ASN A 197 7.11 19.25 3.15
#